data_AF-A0A7C7L633-F1
#
_entry.id   AF-A0A7C7L633-F1
#
_cell.length_a   1.000
_cell.length_b   1.000
_cell.length_c   1.000
_cell.angle_alpha   90.00
_cell.angle_beta   90.00
_cell.angle_gamma   90.00
#
_symmetry.space_group_name_H-M   'P 1'
#
loop_
_entity.id
_entity.type
_entity.pdbx_description
1 polymer ?
#
loop_
_entity_poly.entity_id
_entity_poly.type
_entity_poly.pdbx_seq_one_letter_code
_entity_poly.pdbx_strand_id
1 'polypeptide(L)'
;MKRKGDPPWGEFDYDVPGRLVGNWFLEGISESDPLGEWDKHLAFVYYTFDRGQIRIAIGGTLPVEVSYEGYAVVGNAPDPADVTVKTGKVAYWLTTPPEMGIEKIPDATLLVQMLDEETIKVEAFQGHLSNPEFTEKALIYTR
;
A
#
# COMPACT_ATOMS: atom_id res chain seq x y z
N MET A 1 8.89 -19.70 11.79
CA MET A 1 7.76 -19.88 10.84
C MET A 1 8.33 -20.22 9.48
N LYS A 2 7.73 -21.16 8.71
CA LYS A 2 8.14 -21.42 7.31
C LYS A 2 7.28 -20.55 6.37
N ARG A 3 7.90 -19.94 5.36
CA ARG A 3 7.20 -19.15 4.33
C ARG A 3 6.18 -20.02 3.59
N LYS A 4 4.99 -19.49 3.32
CA LYS A 4 3.93 -20.13 2.51
C LYS A 4 3.80 -19.44 1.15
N GLY A 5 3.50 -20.23 0.12
CA GLY A 5 3.32 -19.79 -1.27
C GLY A 5 4.52 -20.08 -2.16
N ASP A 6 4.27 -20.15 -3.47
CA ASP A 6 5.30 -20.28 -4.51
C ASP A 6 5.72 -18.89 -5.06
N PRO A 7 6.98 -18.73 -5.51
CA PRO A 7 8.09 -19.67 -5.33
C PRO A 7 8.64 -19.65 -3.89
N PRO A 8 9.21 -20.78 -3.41
CA PRO A 8 9.69 -20.90 -2.04
C PRO A 8 10.91 -20.02 -1.71
N TRP A 9 11.65 -19.55 -2.72
CA TRP A 9 12.92 -18.84 -2.58
C TRP A 9 12.89 -17.37 -3.05
N GLY A 10 11.69 -16.80 -3.20
CA GLY A 10 11.51 -15.41 -3.63
C GLY A 10 11.52 -15.24 -5.15
N GLU A 11 10.88 -14.17 -5.59
CA GLU A 11 10.80 -13.72 -6.98
C GLU A 11 11.00 -12.20 -6.98
N PHE A 12 11.56 -11.64 -8.05
CA PHE A 12 11.56 -10.19 -8.25
C PHE A 12 10.22 -9.82 -8.88
N ASP A 13 9.20 -9.57 -8.05
CA ASP A 13 7.82 -9.32 -8.48
C ASP A 13 7.24 -7.99 -7.98
N TYR A 14 8.09 -7.16 -7.36
CA TYR A 14 7.78 -5.79 -6.94
C TYR A 14 8.30 -4.80 -7.96
N ASP A 15 7.71 -3.60 -7.98
CA ASP A 15 8.13 -2.49 -8.85
C ASP A 15 8.01 -2.84 -10.36
N VAL A 16 7.01 -3.65 -10.70
CA VAL A 16 6.73 -4.01 -12.10
C VAL A 16 6.16 -2.79 -12.83
N PRO A 17 6.76 -2.35 -13.96
CA PRO A 17 6.25 -1.23 -14.74
C PRO A 17 4.77 -1.38 -15.10
N GLY A 18 4.00 -0.29 -14.95
CA GLY A 18 2.56 -0.27 -15.20
C GLY A 18 1.68 -1.00 -14.17
N ARG A 19 2.26 -1.55 -13.08
CA ARG A 19 1.52 -2.20 -11.97
C ARG A 19 1.67 -1.46 -10.65
N LEU A 20 0.67 -1.59 -9.78
CA LEU A 20 0.64 -0.95 -8.46
C LEU A 20 1.60 -1.60 -7.45
N VAL A 21 1.89 -2.89 -7.60
CA VAL A 21 2.78 -3.65 -6.70
C VAL A 21 4.18 -3.03 -6.64
N GLY A 22 4.69 -2.76 -5.45
CA GLY A 22 5.98 -2.10 -5.24
C GLY A 22 5.95 -0.89 -4.30
N ASN A 23 7.03 -0.14 -4.36
CA ASN A 23 7.30 1.06 -3.57
C ASN A 23 6.91 2.32 -4.33
N TRP A 24 6.44 3.31 -3.58
CA TRP A 24 5.95 4.59 -4.07
C TRP A 24 6.42 5.68 -3.11
N PHE A 25 6.81 6.81 -3.67
CA PHE A 25 7.37 7.95 -2.93
C PHE A 25 6.52 9.19 -3.18
N LEU A 26 6.23 9.95 -2.14
CA LEU A 26 5.47 11.18 -2.30
C LEU A 26 6.17 12.11 -3.31
N GLU A 27 5.39 12.70 -4.21
CA GLU A 27 5.91 13.68 -5.18
C GLU A 27 6.64 14.82 -4.44
N GLY A 28 7.84 15.15 -4.92
CA GLY A 28 8.69 16.17 -4.29
C GLY A 28 9.47 15.72 -3.06
N ILE A 29 9.64 14.40 -2.86
CA ILE A 29 10.66 13.86 -1.94
C ILE A 29 12.07 14.29 -2.39
N SER A 30 12.96 14.53 -1.43
CA SER A 30 14.34 14.89 -1.72
C SER A 30 15.11 13.76 -2.40
N GLU A 31 15.60 13.98 -3.62
CA GLU A 31 16.46 13.01 -4.31
C GLU A 31 17.84 12.86 -3.68
N SER A 32 18.29 13.84 -2.88
CA SER A 32 19.60 13.79 -2.22
C SER A 32 19.61 12.90 -0.98
N ASP A 33 18.46 12.72 -0.33
CA ASP A 33 18.29 11.80 0.79
C ASP A 33 16.86 11.23 0.84
N PRO A 34 16.45 10.43 -0.17
CA PRO A 34 15.10 9.89 -0.24
C PRO A 34 14.82 8.88 0.88
N LEU A 35 15.88 8.28 1.45
CA LEU A 35 15.79 7.36 2.58
C LEU A 35 15.69 8.09 3.94
N GLY A 36 15.92 9.40 3.98
CA GLY A 36 15.75 10.23 5.17
C GLY A 36 14.28 10.58 5.45
N GLU A 37 13.42 10.53 4.43
CA GLU A 37 12.01 10.95 4.50
C GLU A 37 11.04 9.75 4.54
N TRP A 38 11.22 8.89 5.55
CA TRP A 38 10.43 7.65 5.74
C TRP A 38 8.92 7.88 5.75
N ASP A 39 8.48 9.03 6.27
CA ASP A 39 7.06 9.39 6.34
C ASP A 39 6.41 9.47 4.94
N LYS A 40 7.20 9.78 3.92
CA LYS A 40 6.78 9.94 2.52
C LYS A 40 6.75 8.64 1.73
N HIS A 41 7.04 7.49 2.34
CA HIS A 41 7.08 6.19 1.66
C HIS A 41 5.72 5.48 1.76
N LEU A 42 5.37 4.77 0.69
CA LEU A 42 4.18 3.93 0.58
C LEU A 42 4.58 2.66 -0.16
N ALA A 43 4.08 1.49 0.27
CA ALA A 43 4.35 0.25 -0.44
C ALA A 43 3.13 -0.68 -0.50
N PHE A 44 2.91 -1.29 -1.66
CA PHE A 44 1.92 -2.35 -1.89
C PHE A 44 2.68 -3.65 -2.14
N VAL A 45 2.74 -4.51 -1.13
CA VAL A 45 3.60 -5.69 -1.13
C VAL A 45 2.88 -6.90 -0.57
N TYR A 46 3.57 -8.04 -0.48
CA TYR A 46 3.05 -9.24 0.15
C TYR A 46 3.74 -9.50 1.49
N TYR A 47 3.04 -10.16 2.40
CA TYR A 47 3.60 -10.53 3.68
C TYR A 47 4.76 -11.51 3.52
N THR A 48 5.88 -11.22 4.18
CA THR A 48 7.13 -11.99 4.05
C THR A 48 6.97 -13.49 4.37
N PHE A 49 6.09 -13.84 5.31
CA PHE A 49 5.87 -15.23 5.69
C PHE A 49 4.70 -15.91 4.97
N ASP A 50 3.86 -15.16 4.27
CA ASP A 50 2.72 -15.66 3.50
C ASP A 50 2.45 -14.76 2.28
N ARG A 51 2.94 -15.16 1.10
CA ARG A 51 2.75 -14.38 -0.14
C ARG A 51 1.29 -14.20 -0.51
N GLY A 52 0.40 -15.06 0.00
CA GLY A 52 -1.03 -14.94 -0.25
C GLY A 52 -1.66 -13.74 0.45
N GLN A 53 -0.94 -13.00 1.30
CA GLN A 53 -1.49 -11.86 2.04
C GLN A 53 -0.88 -10.55 1.56
N ILE A 54 -1.73 -9.62 1.12
CA ILE A 54 -1.34 -8.26 0.78
C ILE A 54 -1.03 -7.49 2.08
N ARG A 55 0.05 -6.71 2.03
CA ARG A 55 0.47 -5.76 3.05
C ARG A 55 0.65 -4.39 2.43
N ILE A 56 0.14 -3.37 3.11
CA ILE A 56 0.27 -1.97 2.69
C ILE A 56 1.04 -1.21 3.76
N ALA A 57 2.27 -0.83 3.47
CA ALA A 57 3.11 -0.05 4.39
C ALA A 57 2.91 1.45 4.12
N ILE A 58 2.65 2.23 5.16
CA ILE A 58 2.41 3.68 5.09
C ILE A 58 3.37 4.36 6.06
N GLY A 59 4.24 5.23 5.54
CA GLY A 59 5.31 5.87 6.30
C GLY A 59 4.84 6.86 7.37
N GLY A 60 3.91 7.75 7.03
CA GLY A 60 3.39 8.74 7.97
C GLY A 60 2.75 10.01 7.39
N THR A 61 2.89 10.28 6.08
CA THR A 61 2.25 11.46 5.46
C THR A 61 0.71 11.37 5.43
N LEU A 62 0.17 10.16 5.25
CA LEU A 62 -1.28 9.94 5.22
C LEU A 62 -1.88 10.01 6.63
N PRO A 63 -3.15 10.45 6.79
CA PRO A 63 -3.79 10.66 8.10
C PRO A 63 -4.26 9.34 8.75
N VAL A 64 -3.36 8.38 8.88
CA VAL A 64 -3.54 7.07 9.51
C VAL A 64 -2.37 6.80 10.45
N GLU A 65 -2.56 5.90 11.40
CA GLU A 65 -1.50 5.50 12.32
C GLU A 65 -0.46 4.63 11.59
N VAL A 66 0.82 4.77 11.96
CA VAL A 66 1.90 4.01 11.31
C VAL A 66 1.90 2.58 11.83
N SER A 67 1.76 1.62 10.92
CA SER A 67 1.89 0.19 11.22
C SER A 67 3.31 -0.30 10.94
N TYR A 68 4.03 -0.76 11.98
CA TYR A 68 5.38 -1.31 11.84
C TYR A 68 5.46 -2.56 10.95
N GLU A 69 4.38 -3.36 10.91
CA GLU A 69 4.28 -4.58 10.09
C GLU A 69 3.53 -4.32 8.75
N GLY A 70 3.18 -3.06 8.47
CA GLY A 70 2.23 -2.70 7.41
C GLY A 70 0.79 -3.07 7.77
N TYR A 71 -0.19 -2.57 7.03
CA TYR A 71 -1.59 -2.94 7.20
C TYR A 71 -1.92 -4.24 6.47
N ALA A 72 -2.77 -5.07 7.07
CA ALA A 72 -3.39 -6.19 6.35
C ALA A 72 -4.60 -5.69 5.54
N VAL A 73 -4.82 -6.28 4.37
CA VAL A 73 -5.97 -5.94 3.51
C VAL A 73 -7.14 -6.87 3.77
N VAL A 74 -8.28 -6.32 4.19
CA VAL A 74 -9.53 -7.06 4.34
C VAL A 74 -10.02 -7.54 2.98
N GLY A 75 -10.35 -8.82 2.88
CA GLY A 75 -10.74 -9.46 1.61
C GLY A 75 -9.58 -9.77 0.68
N ASN A 76 -8.37 -9.30 0.98
CA ASN A 76 -7.14 -9.58 0.24
C ASN A 76 -7.26 -9.32 -1.28
N ALA A 77 -7.93 -8.24 -1.64
CA ALA A 77 -8.22 -7.86 -3.01
C ALA A 77 -8.42 -6.33 -3.14
N PRO A 78 -8.28 -5.77 -4.36
CA PRO A 78 -7.71 -6.41 -5.56
C PRO A 78 -6.21 -6.74 -5.38
N ASP A 79 -5.66 -7.61 -6.21
CA ASP A 79 -4.22 -7.87 -6.18
C ASP A 79 -3.46 -6.66 -6.78
N PRO A 80 -2.51 -6.03 -6.05
CA PRO A 80 -1.76 -4.88 -6.57
C PRO A 80 -0.94 -5.20 -7.83
N ALA A 81 -0.58 -6.46 -8.09
CA ALA A 81 0.07 -6.86 -9.33
C ALA A 81 -0.89 -6.81 -10.55
N ASP A 82 -2.20 -6.88 -10.31
CA ASP A 82 -3.24 -6.81 -11.34
C ASP A 82 -3.80 -5.39 -11.53
N VAL A 83 -3.57 -4.47 -10.59
CA VAL A 83 -4.01 -3.08 -10.71
C VAL A 83 -3.16 -2.34 -11.76
N THR A 84 -3.85 -1.66 -12.67
CA THR A 84 -3.29 -0.87 -13.77
C THR A 84 -4.06 0.45 -13.90
N VAL A 85 -3.61 1.35 -14.79
CA VAL A 85 -4.35 2.57 -15.18
C VAL A 85 -5.80 2.25 -15.60
N LYS A 86 -6.03 1.13 -16.31
CA LYS A 86 -7.36 0.73 -16.79
C LYS A 86 -8.30 0.26 -15.67
N THR A 87 -7.75 -0.17 -14.53
CA THR A 87 -8.53 -0.60 -13.37
C THR A 87 -9.31 0.58 -12.79
N GLY A 88 -8.80 1.81 -12.95
CA GLY A 88 -9.40 2.99 -12.36
C GLY A 88 -9.16 3.05 -10.85
N LYS A 89 -10.16 3.53 -10.11
CA LYS A 89 -10.08 3.68 -8.65
C LYS A 89 -10.24 2.33 -7.96
N VAL A 90 -9.38 2.05 -6.99
CA VAL A 90 -9.47 0.89 -6.10
C VAL A 90 -9.43 1.35 -4.65
N ALA A 91 -10.16 0.64 -3.78
CA ALA A 91 -10.18 0.91 -2.35
C ALA A 91 -9.70 -0.33 -1.59
N TYR A 92 -8.70 -0.14 -0.73
CA TYR A 92 -8.23 -1.15 0.19
C TYR A 92 -8.74 -0.86 1.60
N TRP A 93 -9.48 -1.80 2.18
CA TRP A 93 -9.79 -1.77 3.60
C TRP A 93 -8.62 -2.32 4.40
N LEU A 94 -8.06 -1.46 5.23
CA LEU A 94 -6.87 -1.70 6.02
C LEU A 94 -7.27 -2.09 7.44
N THR A 95 -6.63 -3.12 7.99
CA THR A 95 -6.80 -3.54 9.37
C THR A 95 -5.47 -3.95 9.99
N THR A 96 -5.47 -4.10 11.31
CA THR A 96 -4.30 -4.59 12.05
C THR A 96 -3.93 -6.00 11.57
N PRO A 97 -2.67 -6.27 11.18
CA PRO A 97 -2.22 -7.61 10.88
C PRO A 97 -2.46 -8.57 12.05
N PRO A 98 -2.91 -9.82 11.79
CA PRO A 98 -3.22 -10.79 12.84
C PRO A 98 -2.01 -11.16 13.71
N GLU A 99 -0.79 -10.97 13.21
CA GLU A 99 0.46 -11.21 13.91
C GLU A 99 0.84 -10.12 14.93
N MET A 100 0.24 -8.91 14.87
CA MET A 100 0.62 -7.76 15.70
C MET A 100 0.12 -7.86 17.16
N GLY A 101 -0.52 -8.98 17.54
CA GLY A 101 -0.97 -9.23 18.90
C GLY A 101 -2.27 -8.50 19.26
N ILE A 102 -2.34 -7.94 20.47
CA ILE A 102 -3.58 -7.37 21.04
C ILE A 102 -3.73 -5.87 20.73
N GLU A 103 -2.64 -5.20 20.36
CA GLU A 103 -2.65 -3.77 20.05
C GLU A 103 -3.29 -3.56 18.67
N LYS A 104 -4.52 -3.02 18.67
CA LYS A 104 -5.28 -2.79 17.45
C LYS A 104 -5.05 -1.36 16.96
N ILE A 105 -4.51 -1.26 15.76
CA ILE A 105 -4.48 -0.02 14.98
C ILE A 105 -5.88 0.24 14.41
N PRO A 106 -6.39 1.49 14.43
CA PRO A 106 -7.67 1.84 13.83
C PRO A 106 -7.79 1.37 12.37
N ASP A 107 -8.97 0.86 12.04
CA ASP A 107 -9.30 0.47 10.67
C ASP A 107 -9.30 1.71 9.76
N ALA A 108 -8.85 1.56 8.52
CA ALA A 108 -8.75 2.66 7.55
C ALA A 108 -9.12 2.20 6.13
N THR A 109 -9.38 3.15 5.24
CA THR A 109 -9.55 2.89 3.80
C THR A 109 -8.51 3.66 3.04
N LEU A 110 -7.73 2.97 2.21
CA LEU A 110 -6.81 3.60 1.27
C LEU A 110 -7.42 3.58 -0.12
N LEU A 111 -7.79 4.74 -0.63
CA LEU A 111 -8.23 4.91 -2.01
C LEU A 111 -7.02 5.22 -2.89
N VAL A 112 -6.89 4.48 -3.99
CA VAL A 112 -5.74 4.55 -4.89
C VAL A 112 -6.22 4.54 -6.34
N GLN A 113 -5.53 5.28 -7.20
CA GLN A 113 -5.71 5.21 -8.64
C GLN A 113 -4.37 5.42 -9.33
N MET A 114 -4.02 4.52 -10.25
CA MET A 114 -2.93 4.75 -11.19
C MET A 114 -3.34 5.79 -12.22
N LEU A 115 -2.57 6.87 -12.33
CA LEU A 115 -2.77 7.93 -13.32
C LEU A 115 -2.03 7.60 -14.62
N ASP A 116 -0.83 7.03 -14.49
CA ASP A 116 0.00 6.45 -15.54
C ASP A 116 0.81 5.26 -14.97
N GLU A 117 1.88 4.84 -15.64
CA GLU A 117 2.68 3.67 -15.25
C GLU A 117 3.57 3.88 -14.02
N GLU A 118 3.85 5.14 -13.67
CA GLU A 118 4.80 5.55 -12.63
C GLU A 118 4.24 6.62 -11.68
N THR A 119 2.96 6.97 -11.82
CA THR A 119 2.27 7.96 -10.98
C THR A 119 0.95 7.40 -10.43
N ILE A 120 0.74 7.56 -9.12
CA ILE A 120 -0.51 7.22 -8.44
C ILE A 120 -1.07 8.40 -7.66
N LYS A 121 -2.40 8.43 -7.56
CA LYS A 121 -3.16 9.30 -6.68
C LYS A 121 -3.66 8.50 -5.48
N VAL A 122 -3.45 9.01 -4.27
CA VAL A 122 -3.71 8.28 -3.03
C VAL A 122 -4.42 9.18 -2.01
N GLU A 123 -5.41 8.62 -1.31
CA GLU A 123 -6.02 9.27 -0.13
C GLU A 123 -6.41 8.22 0.90
N ALA A 124 -6.18 8.52 2.17
CA ALA A 124 -6.56 7.64 3.27
C ALA A 124 -7.70 8.24 4.09
N PHE A 125 -8.62 7.37 4.49
CA PHE A 125 -9.80 7.71 5.28
C PHE A 125 -9.85 6.83 6.53
N GLN A 126 -10.45 7.35 7.60
CA GLN A 126 -10.72 6.59 8.82
C GLN A 126 -11.89 5.61 8.59
N GLY A 127 -11.76 4.39 9.08
CA GLY A 127 -12.73 3.30 8.94
C GLY A 127 -12.77 2.65 7.55
N HIS A 128 -13.65 1.65 7.40
CA HIS A 128 -13.90 0.94 6.14
C HIS A 128 -15.06 1.58 5.37
N LEU A 129 -14.74 2.40 4.37
CA LEU A 129 -15.71 3.13 3.54
C LEU A 129 -16.10 2.33 2.31
N SER A 130 -17.38 2.28 1.97
CA SER A 130 -17.89 1.47 0.85
C SER A 130 -17.69 2.09 -0.53
N ASN A 131 -17.69 3.42 -0.64
CA ASN A 131 -17.52 4.13 -1.91
C ASN A 131 -16.85 5.50 -1.69
N PRO A 132 -15.59 5.52 -1.23
CA PRO A 132 -14.85 6.78 -1.05
C PRO A 132 -14.57 7.44 -2.41
N GLU A 133 -14.52 8.76 -2.40
CA GLU A 133 -14.14 9.59 -3.55
C GLU A 133 -12.94 10.45 -3.16
N PHE A 134 -12.07 10.71 -4.12
CA PHE A 134 -10.94 11.61 -3.88
C PHE A 134 -11.45 13.02 -3.57
N THR A 135 -10.80 13.64 -2.60
CA THR A 135 -10.96 15.04 -2.26
C THR A 135 -9.73 15.85 -2.69
N GLU A 136 -9.70 17.12 -2.32
CA GLU A 136 -8.52 17.99 -2.47
C GLU A 136 -7.34 17.58 -1.58
N LYS A 137 -7.53 16.64 -0.64
CA LYS A 137 -6.48 16.12 0.25
C LYS A 137 -5.70 14.95 -0.35
N ALA A 138 -6.13 14.45 -1.50
CA ALA A 138 -5.43 13.38 -2.19
C ALA A 138 -4.00 13.82 -2.56
N LEU A 139 -3.06 12.91 -2.37
CA LEU A 139 -1.64 13.11 -2.61
C LEU A 139 -1.20 12.35 -3.86
N ILE A 140 -0.13 12.82 -4.48
CA ILE A 140 0.51 12.18 -5.63
C ILE A 140 1.77 11.48 -5.15
N TYR A 141 1.93 10.22 -5.55
CA TYR A 141 3.14 9.45 -5.35
C TYR A 141 3.69 9.01 -6.71
N THR A 142 5.01 8.94 -6.81
CA THR A 142 5.75 8.51 -8.00
C THR A 142 6.72 7.38 -7.63
N ARG A 143 7.31 6.73 -8.63
CA ARG A 143 8.41 5.78 -8.45
C ARG A 143 9.47 5.94 -9.53
#